data_AF-A0A1H8VPX7-F1
#
_entry.id   AF-A0A1H8VPX7-F1
#
_cell.length_a   1.000
_cell.length_b   1.000
_cell.length_c   1.000
_cell.angle_alpha   90.00
_cell.angle_beta   90.00
_cell.angle_gamma   90.00
#
_symmetry.space_group_name_H-M   'P 1'
#
loop_
_entity.id
_entity.type
_entity.pdbx_description
1 polymer ?
#
loop_
_entity_poly.entity_id
_entity_poly.type
_entity_poly.pdbx_seq_one_letter_code
_entity_poly.pdbx_strand_id
1 'polypeptide(L)'
;MLTAEAIRAIRKVRRISQSELAQQTGIPQPYISKMETGGRIITAEEEAALITAFSISAELAAELTQLARHANDAKRLEAVAWSKLRDKLAVESV
;
A
#
# COMPACT_ATOMS: atom_id res chain seq x y z
N MET A 1 -7.64 -0.43 8.21
CA MET A 1 -6.22 -0.47 8.58
C MET A 1 -5.45 -1.43 7.70
N LEU A 2 -4.78 -0.86 6.70
CA LEU A 2 -3.72 -1.49 5.90
C LEU A 2 -2.72 -2.22 6.79
N THR A 3 -2.33 -3.44 6.38
CA THR A 3 -1.24 -4.18 7.03
C THR A 3 0.12 -3.79 6.48
N ALA A 4 1.18 -4.18 7.20
CA ALA A 4 2.57 -3.98 6.78
C ALA A 4 2.85 -4.53 5.37
N GLU A 5 2.36 -5.73 5.10
CA GLU A 5 2.52 -6.43 3.82
C GLU A 5 1.77 -5.69 2.70
N ALA A 6 0.56 -5.22 2.99
CA ALA A 6 -0.24 -4.46 2.02
C ALA A 6 0.46 -3.15 1.64
N ILE A 7 0.92 -2.37 2.62
CA ILE A 7 1.64 -1.09 2.38
C ILE A 7 2.87 -1.35 1.50
N ARG A 8 3.69 -2.34 1.88
CA ARG A 8 4.92 -2.67 1.15
C ARG A 8 4.63 -3.16 -0.27
N ALA A 9 3.62 -4.00 -0.45
CA ALA A 9 3.25 -4.53 -1.76
C ALA A 9 2.77 -3.41 -2.69
N ILE A 10 1.85 -2.56 -2.23
CA ILE A 10 1.35 -1.42 -3.00
C ILE A 10 2.50 -0.49 -3.40
N ARG A 11 3.38 -0.14 -2.45
CA ARG A 11 4.53 0.73 -2.72
C ARG A 11 5.44 0.15 -3.81
N LYS A 12 5.77 -1.14 -3.72
CA LYS A 12 6.60 -1.82 -4.73
C LYS A 12 5.92 -1.87 -6.10
N VAL A 13 4.61 -2.10 -6.14
CA VAL A 13 3.83 -2.07 -7.38
C VAL A 13 3.88 -0.67 -8.02
N ARG A 14 3.74 0.37 -7.21
CA ARG A 14 3.87 1.78 -7.64
C ARG A 14 5.31 2.17 -7.98
N ARG A 15 6.30 1.31 -7.73
CA ARG A 15 7.73 1.52 -8.00
C ARG A 15 8.33 2.76 -7.34
N ILE A 16 7.78 3.17 -6.19
CA ILE A 16 8.32 4.28 -5.40
C ILE A 16 9.14 3.76 -4.22
N SER A 17 10.15 4.52 -3.82
CA SER A 17 10.95 4.30 -2.63
C SER A 17 10.18 4.68 -1.35
N GLN A 18 10.67 4.25 -0.20
CA GLN A 18 10.09 4.68 1.08
C GLN A 18 10.27 6.20 1.30
N SER A 19 11.35 6.79 0.78
CA SER A 19 11.61 8.23 0.86
C SER A 19 10.63 9.04 -0.01
N GLU A 20 10.30 8.55 -1.20
CA GLU A 20 9.27 9.18 -2.05
C GLU A 20 7.89 9.07 -1.40
N LEU A 21 7.54 7.92 -0.85
CA LEU A 21 6.29 7.77 -0.10
C LEU A 21 6.25 8.70 1.13
N ALA A 22 7.38 8.90 1.81
CA ALA A 22 7.49 9.85 2.91
C ALA A 22 7.18 11.28 2.47
N GLN A 23 7.73 11.70 1.34
CA GLN A 23 7.47 13.03 0.77
C GLN A 23 5.99 13.19 0.37
N GLN A 24 5.39 12.17 -0.24
CA GLN A 24 3.98 12.23 -0.68
C GLN A 24 2.99 12.25 0.47
N THR A 25 3.29 11.57 1.57
CA THR A 25 2.37 11.41 2.72
C THR A 25 2.63 12.40 3.85
N GLY A 26 3.82 13.02 3.89
CA GLY A 26 4.30 13.77 5.05
C GLY A 26 4.71 12.89 6.24
N ILE A 27 4.64 11.55 6.11
CA ILE A 27 5.04 10.62 7.16
C ILE A 27 6.57 10.45 7.12
N PRO A 28 7.29 10.58 8.25
CA PRO A 28 8.74 10.37 8.26
C PRO A 28 9.13 8.99 7.70
N GLN A 29 10.13 8.94 6.82
CA GLN A 29 10.58 7.68 6.22
C GLN A 29 10.88 6.56 7.25
N PRO A 30 11.48 6.84 8.44
CA PRO A 30 11.66 5.80 9.47
C PRO A 30 10.33 5.21 9.98
N TYR A 31 9.24 5.98 9.96
CA TYR A 31 7.91 5.49 10.33
C TYR A 31 7.34 4.60 9.23
N ILE A 32 7.50 4.98 7.96
CA ILE A 32 7.14 4.11 6.83
C ILE A 32 7.87 2.78 6.92
N SER A 33 9.18 2.79 7.23
CA SER A 33 9.93 1.55 7.43
C SER A 33 9.33 0.70 8.55
N LYS A 34 8.99 1.30 9.71
CA LYS A 34 8.37 0.57 10.82
C LYS A 34 6.97 0.05 10.48
N MET A 35 6.20 0.79 9.68
CA MET A 35 4.88 0.36 9.20
C MET A 35 5.03 -0.86 8.28
N GLU A 36 5.96 -0.84 7.32
CA GLU A 36 6.20 -1.94 6.37
C GLU A 36 6.78 -3.21 7.00
N THR A 37 7.34 -3.12 8.21
CA THR A 37 7.87 -4.27 8.96
C THR A 37 6.99 -4.68 10.13
N GLY A 38 5.81 -4.06 10.31
CA GLY A 38 4.92 -4.33 11.44
C GLY A 38 5.43 -3.83 12.81
N GLY A 39 6.50 -3.04 12.82
CA GLY A 39 7.04 -2.40 14.03
C GLY A 39 6.28 -1.16 14.49
N ARG A 40 5.24 -0.76 13.75
CA ARG A 40 4.31 0.32 14.09
C ARG A 40 2.93 0.05 13.47
N ILE A 41 1.89 0.21 14.28
CA ILE A 41 0.50 0.26 13.81
C ILE A 41 0.23 1.67 13.26
N ILE A 42 -0.38 1.77 12.08
CA ILE A 42 -0.77 3.06 11.47
C ILE A 42 -1.98 3.66 12.18
N THR A 43 -2.14 4.99 12.15
CA THR A 43 -3.39 5.65 12.54
C THR A 43 -4.38 5.73 11.37
N ALA A 44 -5.62 6.17 11.64
CA ALA A 44 -6.62 6.37 10.59
C ALA A 44 -6.22 7.52 9.64
N GLU A 45 -5.59 8.58 10.17
CA GLU A 45 -5.07 9.70 9.39
C GLU A 45 -3.91 9.27 8.49
N GLU A 46 -2.98 8.47 9.02
CA GLU A 46 -1.89 7.90 8.24
C GLU A 46 -2.41 6.94 7.16
N GLU A 47 -3.44 6.14 7.48
CA GLU A 47 -4.11 5.28 6.49
C GLU A 47 -4.75 6.09 5.36
N ALA A 48 -5.46 7.17 5.68
CA ALA A 48 -6.04 8.06 4.67
C ALA A 48 -4.96 8.68 3.78
N ALA A 49 -3.86 9.18 4.36
CA ALA A 49 -2.74 9.75 3.62
C ALA A 49 -2.11 8.71 2.66
N LEU A 50 -1.95 7.46 3.11
CA LEU A 50 -1.45 6.36 2.28
C LEU A 50 -2.40 6.03 1.13
N ILE A 51 -3.71 5.95 1.38
CA ILE A 51 -4.72 5.68 0.34
C ILE A 51 -4.67 6.76 -0.74
N THR A 52 -4.57 8.03 -0.34
CA THR A 52 -4.43 9.16 -1.27
C THR A 52 -3.12 9.10 -2.05
N ALA A 53 -1.97 8.92 -1.38
CA ALA A 53 -0.66 8.85 -2.02
C ALA A 53 -0.55 7.67 -3.00
N PHE A 54 -1.19 6.54 -2.67
CA PHE A 54 -1.27 5.39 -3.56
C PHE A 54 -2.33 5.53 -4.64
N SER A 55 -3.17 6.56 -4.63
CA SER A 55 -4.29 6.75 -5.57
C SER A 55 -5.12 5.47 -5.71
N ILE A 56 -5.53 4.91 -4.58
CA ILE A 56 -6.40 3.73 -4.52
C ILE A 56 -7.71 4.10 -3.81
N SER A 57 -8.77 3.33 -4.05
CA SER A 57 -10.02 3.49 -3.30
C SER A 57 -9.95 2.75 -1.96
N ALA A 58 -10.80 3.16 -1.02
CA ALA A 58 -10.90 2.53 0.29
C ALA A 58 -11.28 1.04 0.19
N GLU A 59 -12.11 0.69 -0.80
CA GLU A 59 -12.51 -0.70 -1.09
C GLU A 59 -11.29 -1.54 -1.49
N LEU A 60 -10.46 -1.02 -2.41
CA LEU A 60 -9.24 -1.71 -2.84
C LEU A 60 -8.25 -1.86 -1.67
N ALA A 61 -8.12 -0.83 -0.82
CA ALA A 61 -7.30 -0.92 0.39
C ALA A 61 -7.79 -2.03 1.34
N ALA A 62 -9.11 -2.14 1.54
CA ALA A 62 -9.72 -3.19 2.38
C ALA A 62 -9.50 -4.59 1.79
N GLU A 63 -9.66 -4.76 0.47
CA GLU A 63 -9.40 -6.03 -0.21
C GLU A 63 -7.94 -6.46 -0.09
N LEU A 64 -6.99 -5.57 -0.33
CA LEU A 64 -5.56 -5.86 -0.21
C LEU A 64 -5.18 -6.21 1.22
N THR A 65 -5.78 -5.53 2.20
CA THR A 65 -5.64 -5.85 3.63
C THR A 65 -6.14 -7.25 3.94
N GLN A 66 -7.33 -7.62 3.46
CA GLN A 66 -7.90 -8.94 3.68
C GLN A 66 -7.05 -10.04 3.03
N LEU A 67 -6.59 -9.81 1.79
CA LEU A 67 -5.69 -10.72 1.10
C LEU A 67 -4.39 -10.89 1.88
N ALA A 68 -3.79 -9.80 2.37
CA ALA A 68 -2.55 -9.85 3.13
C ALA A 68 -2.66 -10.69 4.41
N ARG A 69 -3.80 -10.63 5.10
CA ARG A 69 -4.06 -11.43 6.30
C ARG A 69 -4.19 -12.93 6.02
N HIS A 70 -4.61 -13.30 4.82
CA HIS A 70 -4.79 -14.71 4.42
C HIS A 70 -3.61 -15.28 3.64
N ALA A 71 -2.77 -14.42 3.07
CA ALA A 71 -1.62 -14.83 2.28
C ALA A 71 -0.40 -15.06 3.17
N ASN A 72 0.02 -16.32 3.28
CA ASN A 72 1.33 -16.70 3.84
C ASN A 72 2.52 -16.37 2.89
N ASP A 73 2.26 -15.76 1.74
CA ASP A 73 3.26 -15.52 0.68
C ASP A 73 3.17 -14.11 0.09
N ALA A 74 4.19 -13.29 0.39
CA ALA A 74 4.35 -11.93 -0.10
C ALA A 74 4.40 -11.82 -1.62
N LYS A 75 4.92 -12.84 -2.34
CA LYS A 75 4.96 -12.82 -3.81
C LYS A 75 3.56 -12.86 -4.42
N ARG A 76 2.64 -13.60 -3.80
CA ARG A 76 1.25 -13.70 -4.26
C ARG A 76 0.52 -12.38 -4.06
N LEU A 77 0.78 -11.68 -2.96
CA LEU A 77 0.22 -10.35 -2.70
C LEU A 77 0.71 -9.32 -3.71
N GLU A 78 2.00 -9.30 -4.00
CA GLU A 78 2.56 -8.42 -5.03
C GLU A 78 1.91 -8.71 -6.40
N ALA A 79 1.74 -9.98 -6.78
CA ALA A 79 1.10 -10.35 -8.05
C ALA A 79 -0.38 -9.92 -8.13
N VAL A 80 -1.16 -10.09 -7.06
CA VAL A 80 -2.58 -9.67 -7.03
C VAL A 80 -2.71 -8.15 -7.02
N ALA A 81 -1.89 -7.46 -6.22
CA ALA A 81 -1.84 -6.00 -6.21
C ALA A 81 -1.49 -5.45 -7.60
N TRP A 82 -0.50 -6.05 -8.28
CA TRP A 82 -0.17 -5.73 -9.67
C TRP A 82 -1.36 -5.90 -10.62
N SER A 83 -2.09 -7.01 -10.54
CA SER A 83 -3.27 -7.25 -11.41
C SER A 83 -4.33 -6.17 -11.20
N LYS A 84 -4.75 -5.95 -9.94
CA LYS A 84 -5.85 -5.03 -9.64
C LYS A 84 -5.50 -3.56 -9.89
N LEU A 85 -4.26 -3.16 -9.61
CA LEU A 85 -3.81 -1.79 -9.84
C LEU A 85 -3.60 -1.50 -11.32
N ARG A 86 -3.16 -2.49 -12.10
CA ARG A 86 -2.99 -2.35 -13.56
C ARG A 86 -4.33 -2.23 -14.27
N ASP A 87 -5.33 -3.03 -13.88
CA ASP A 87 -6.66 -2.99 -14.48
C ASP A 87 -7.35 -1.63 -14.27
N LYS A 88 -7.13 -0.96 -13.13
CA LYS A 88 -7.61 0.41 -12.89
C LYS A 88 -6.82 1.49 -13.65
N LEU A 89 -5.48 1.38 -13.70
CA LEU A 89 -4.62 2.33 -14.44
C LEU A 89 -4.89 2.32 -15.95
N ALA A 90 -5.26 1.16 -16.51
CA ALA A 90 -5.64 1.03 -17.92
C ALA A 90 -6.98 1.71 -18.26
N VAL A 91 -7.89 1.85 -17.28
CA VAL A 91 -9.22 2.47 -17.46
C VAL A 91 -9.16 4.00 -17.33
N GLU A 92 -8.20 4.55 -16.58
CA GLU A 92 -8.03 6.00 -16.41
C GLU A 92 -7.17 6.66 -17.52
N SER A 93 -6.67 5.89 -18.48
CA SER A 93 -5.81 6.36 -19.58
C SER A 93 -6.56 6.57 -20.92
N VAL A 94 -7.90 6.56 -20.91
CA VAL A 94 -8.78 6.72 -22.09
C VAL A 94 -9.64 7.96 -21.97
#